data_AF-A0A1J8Q2G1-F1
#
_entry.id   AF-A0A1J8Q2G1-F1
#
_cell.length_a   1.000
_cell.length_b   1.000
_cell.length_c   1.000
_cell.angle_alpha   90.00
_cell.angle_beta   90.00
_cell.angle_gamma   90.00
#
_symmetry.space_group_name_H-M   'P 1'
#
loop_
_entity.id
_entity.type
_entity.pdbx_description
1 polymer ?
#
loop_
_entity_poly.entity_id
_entity_poly.type
_entity_poly.pdbx_seq_one_letter_code
_entity_poly.pdbx_strand_id
1 'polypeptide(L)'
;MHDRPVGTMLRCSKARAMFAMRACRKSVMIGKAFSANRMTSIVQHMSTMDQPWNCPHCRPTMRHVSGLTCFARYNALLRTVDWTTFEHSRV
;
A
#
# COMPACT_ATOMS: atom_id res chain seq x y z
N MET A 1 11.76 -7.43 23.31
CA MET A 1 12.59 -6.22 23.22
C MET A 1 12.86 -5.99 21.75
N HIS A 2 12.36 -4.91 21.14
CA HIS A 2 12.81 -4.54 19.80
C HIS A 2 14.15 -3.82 19.95
N ASP A 3 15.20 -4.41 19.38
CA ASP A 3 16.53 -3.81 19.33
C ASP A 3 16.43 -2.41 18.72
N ARG A 4 16.76 -1.40 19.52
CA ARG A 4 16.72 0.00 19.13
C ARG A 4 17.92 0.24 18.21
N PRO A 5 17.75 0.55 16.92
CA PRO A 5 18.89 0.73 16.03
C PRO A 5 19.74 1.91 16.51
N VAL A 6 21.05 1.66 16.63
CA VAL A 6 22.06 2.66 16.98
C VAL A 6 22.00 3.79 15.94
N GLY A 7 21.81 5.03 16.39
CA GLY A 7 21.63 6.20 15.52
C GLY A 7 20.18 6.71 15.37
N THR A 8 19.21 6.11 16.08
CA THR A 8 17.82 6.61 16.06
C THR A 8 17.75 8.00 16.71
N MET A 9 17.55 9.05 15.89
CA MET A 9 17.18 10.36 16.40
C MET A 9 15.82 10.29 17.12
N LEU A 10 15.83 10.43 18.44
CA LEU A 10 14.61 10.53 19.24
C LEU A 10 13.92 11.87 18.95
N ARG A 11 12.86 11.83 18.15
CA ARG A 11 12.01 13.00 17.87
C ARG A 11 10.85 13.03 18.85
N CYS A 12 10.50 14.22 19.34
CA CYS A 12 9.30 14.42 20.15
C CYS A 12 8.04 14.01 19.39
N SER A 13 6.98 13.64 20.11
CA SER A 13 5.70 13.20 19.54
C SER A 13 5.13 14.22 18.53
N LYS A 14 5.23 15.51 18.85
CA LYS A 14 4.82 16.61 17.95
C LYS A 14 5.58 16.60 16.63
N ALA A 15 6.91 16.45 16.65
CA ALA A 15 7.71 16.39 15.43
C ALA A 15 7.37 15.15 14.59
N ARG A 16 7.15 13.99 15.23
CA ARG A 16 6.71 12.76 14.53
C ARG A 16 5.36 12.97 13.84
N ALA A 17 4.39 13.57 14.52
CA ALA A 17 3.08 13.88 13.94
C ALA A 17 3.19 14.87 12.77
N MET A 18 4.03 15.90 12.88
CA MET A 18 4.28 16.85 11.79
C MET A 18 4.89 16.17 10.55
N PHE A 19 5.84 15.25 10.74
CA PHE A 19 6.40 14.49 9.62
C PHE A 19 5.38 13.54 8.99
N ALA A 20 4.56 12.88 9.79
CA ALA A 20 3.46 12.02 9.30
C ALA A 20 2.47 12.81 8.43
N MET A 21 2.05 13.98 8.91
CA MET A 21 1.14 14.88 8.17
C MET A 21 1.76 15.37 6.86
N ARG A 22 3.02 15.81 6.88
CA ARG A 22 3.74 16.24 5.67
C ARG A 22 3.85 15.12 4.64
N ALA A 23 4.22 13.91 5.08
CA ALA A 23 4.28 12.74 4.21
C ALA A 23 2.91 12.44 3.59
N CYS A 24 1.84 12.41 4.39
CA CYS A 24 0.48 12.14 3.92
C CYS A 24 -0.01 13.13 2.85
N ARG A 25 0.24 14.43 3.05
CA ARG A 25 -0.21 15.47 2.10
C ARG A 25 0.69 15.61 0.87
N LYS A 26 1.94 15.17 0.95
CA LYS A 26 2.89 15.14 -0.18
C LYS A 26 2.77 13.86 -1.01
N SER A 27 2.29 12.78 -0.42
CA SER A 27 2.08 11.51 -1.10
C SER A 27 1.07 11.60 -2.24
N VAL A 28 1.15 10.62 -3.13
CA VAL A 28 0.17 10.40 -4.20
C VAL A 28 -1.23 10.24 -3.61
N MET A 29 -2.19 10.98 -4.16
CA MET A 29 -3.60 10.89 -3.80
C MET A 29 -4.31 9.77 -4.55
N ILE A 30 -5.26 9.11 -3.89
CA ILE A 30 -6.16 8.15 -4.50
C ILE A 30 -6.99 8.86 -5.60
N GLY A 31 -7.18 8.20 -6.73
CA GLY A 31 -7.89 8.77 -7.89
C GLY A 31 -7.01 9.59 -8.85
N LYS A 32 -5.73 9.83 -8.52
CA LYS A 32 -4.79 10.46 -9.46
C LYS A 32 -4.32 9.42 -10.50
N ALA A 33 -4.46 9.74 -11.79
CA ALA A 33 -3.96 8.91 -12.88
C ALA A 33 -2.42 8.97 -12.99
N PHE A 34 -1.80 7.83 -13.32
CA PHE A 34 -0.33 7.68 -13.44
C PHE A 34 0.06 6.89 -14.68
N SER A 35 1.27 7.17 -15.18
CA SER A 35 1.93 6.33 -16.18
C SER A 35 2.55 5.08 -15.52
N ALA A 36 2.76 4.03 -16.31
CA ALA A 36 3.38 2.78 -15.85
C ALA A 36 4.75 3.03 -15.19
N ASN A 37 5.60 3.86 -15.79
CA ASN A 37 6.92 4.20 -15.25
C ASN A 37 6.83 4.83 -13.85
N ARG A 38 5.82 5.68 -13.62
CA ARG A 38 5.62 6.32 -12.31
C ARG A 38 5.17 5.30 -11.26
N MET A 39 4.29 4.37 -11.63
CA MET A 39 3.87 3.28 -10.75
C MET A 39 5.07 2.40 -10.35
N THR A 40 5.89 1.98 -11.31
CA THR A 40 7.10 1.18 -11.06
C THR A 40 8.08 1.89 -10.14
N SER A 41 8.34 3.19 -10.38
CA SER A 41 9.24 3.98 -9.54
C SER A 41 8.76 4.04 -8.08
N ILE A 42 7.45 4.18 -7.83
CA ILE A 42 6.90 4.18 -6.47
C ILE A 42 7.19 2.85 -5.76
N VAL A 43 7.00 1.72 -6.44
CA VAL A 43 7.28 0.38 -5.88
C VAL A 43 8.76 0.19 -5.61
N GLN A 44 9.63 0.63 -6.51
CA GLN A 44 11.08 0.59 -6.30
C GLN A 44 11.55 1.46 -5.13
N HIS A 45 10.96 2.65 -4.94
CA HIS A 45 11.28 3.48 -3.77
C HIS A 45 10.88 2.81 -2.44
N MET A 46 9.85 1.96 -2.44
CA MET A 46 9.48 1.18 -1.25
C MET A 46 10.50 0.10 -0.92
N SER A 47 11.21 -0.46 -1.90
CA SER A 47 12.22 -1.50 -1.65
C SER A 47 13.46 -0.99 -0.91
N THR A 48 13.71 0.32 -0.93
CA THR A 48 14.84 0.95 -0.23
C THR A 48 14.49 1.47 1.17
N MET A 49 13.20 1.46 1.55
CA MET A 49 12.75 1.95 2.85
C MET A 49 12.84 0.86 3.93
N ASP A 50 13.12 1.28 5.16
CA ASP A 50 13.02 0.40 6.33
C ASP A 50 11.54 0.28 6.75
N GLN A 51 11.03 -0.96 6.81
CA GLN A 51 9.65 -1.32 7.15
C GLN A 51 8.56 -0.62 6.31
N PRO A 52 8.49 -0.87 4.98
CA PRO A 52 7.57 -0.18 4.08
C PRO A 52 6.11 -0.65 4.22
N TRP A 53 5.79 -1.59 5.10
CA TRP A 53 4.49 -2.28 5.20
C TRP A 53 3.36 -1.41 5.77
N ASN A 54 3.70 -0.39 6.55
CA ASN A 54 2.75 0.49 7.22
C ASN A 54 3.13 1.95 6.99
N CYS A 55 2.13 2.79 6.74
CA CYS A 55 2.33 4.24 6.70
C CYS A 55 2.51 4.80 8.13
N PRO A 56 2.95 6.06 8.32
CA PRO A 56 3.13 6.64 9.65
C PRO A 56 1.82 6.82 10.44
N HIS A 57 0.66 6.55 9.83
CA HIS A 57 -0.66 6.47 10.47
C HIS A 57 -1.16 5.02 10.64
N CYS A 58 -0.27 4.04 10.49
CA CYS A 58 -0.56 2.61 10.64
C CYS A 58 -1.51 2.01 9.60
N ARG A 59 -1.64 2.62 8.40
CA ARG A 59 -2.38 2.01 7.29
C ARG A 59 -1.46 1.08 6.49
N PRO A 60 -1.92 -0.12 6.10
CA PRO A 60 -1.13 -1.03 5.28
C PRO A 60 -0.87 -0.42 3.90
N THR A 61 0.36 -0.50 3.42
CA THR A 61 0.78 0.05 2.11
C THR A 61 0.61 -0.94 0.97
N MET A 62 0.90 -2.23 1.22
CA MET A 62 0.82 -3.31 0.25
C MET A 62 0.28 -4.58 0.93
N ARG A 63 -0.38 -5.44 0.15
CA ARG A 63 -0.86 -6.75 0.59
C ARG A 63 -0.64 -7.78 -0.52
N HIS A 64 -0.31 -9.01 -0.13
CA HIS A 64 -0.29 -10.13 -1.05
C HIS A 64 -1.73 -10.49 -1.42
N VAL A 65 -2.05 -10.44 -2.72
CA VAL A 65 -3.42 -10.72 -3.21
C VAL A 65 -3.63 -12.23 -3.33
N SER A 66 -2.76 -12.94 -4.05
CA SER A 66 -2.87 -14.38 -4.27
C SER A 66 -1.57 -14.93 -4.83
N GLY A 67 -1.32 -16.23 -4.60
CA GLY A 67 -0.22 -16.94 -5.23
C GLY A 67 -0.59 -17.35 -6.66
N LEU A 68 0.37 -17.28 -7.58
CA LEU A 68 0.13 -17.62 -9.00
C LEU A 68 -0.25 -19.08 -9.21
N THR A 69 0.23 -19.99 -8.35
CA THR A 69 -0.16 -21.41 -8.33
C THR A 69 -1.64 -21.60 -7.95
N CYS A 70 -2.14 -20.77 -7.03
CA CYS A 70 -3.55 -20.73 -6.65
C CYS A 70 -4.39 -20.09 -7.78
N PHE A 71 -3.89 -19.01 -8.39
CA PHE A 71 -4.55 -18.36 -9.53
C PHE A 71 -4.70 -19.29 -10.74
N ALA A 72 -3.70 -20.10 -11.07
CA ALA A 72 -3.80 -21.08 -12.14
C ALA A 72 -4.93 -22.11 -11.92
N ARG A 73 -5.19 -22.50 -10.65
CA ARG A 73 -6.31 -23.40 -10.30
C ARG A 73 -7.66 -22.72 -10.46
N TYR A 74 -7.76 -21.42 -10.20
CA TYR A 74 -8.98 -20.64 -10.45
C TYR A 74 -9.18 -20.35 -11.94
N ASN A 75 -8.13 -20.10 -12.72
CA ASN A 75 -8.25 -19.86 -14.17
C ASN A 75 -8.71 -21.11 -14.95
N ALA A 76 -8.49 -22.31 -14.41
CA ALA A 76 -9.09 -23.54 -14.95
C ALA A 76 -10.62 -23.59 -14.78
N LEU A 77 -11.16 -22.85 -13.81
CA LEU A 77 -12.59 -22.64 -13.61
C LEU A 77 -12.91 -21.20 -14.00
N LEU A 78 -13.05 -20.91 -15.30
CA LEU A 78 -13.45 -19.60 -15.82
C LEU A 78 -14.68 -19.07 -15.06
N ARG A 79 -14.44 -18.33 -13.98
CA ARG A 79 -15.48 -17.59 -13.28
C ARG A 79 -15.66 -16.31 -14.08
N THR A 80 -16.62 -16.35 -14.98
CA THR A 80 -17.17 -15.14 -15.57
C THR A 80 -17.68 -14.29 -14.41
N VAL A 81 -17.01 -13.18 -14.13
CA VAL A 81 -17.53 -12.19 -13.19
C VAL A 81 -18.73 -11.53 -13.86
N ASP A 82 -19.93 -11.88 -13.39
CA ASP A 82 -21.17 -11.26 -13.85
C ASP A 82 -21.35 -9.91 -13.18
N TRP A 83 -21.06 -8.84 -13.92
CA TRP A 83 -21.16 -7.46 -13.46
C TRP A 83 -22.60 -7.01 -13.20
N THR A 84 -23.61 -7.72 -13.73
CA THR A 84 -25.03 -7.37 -13.51
C THR A 84 -25.50 -7.68 -12.09
N THR A 85 -24.79 -8.55 -11.36
CA THR A 85 -25.09 -8.89 -9.96
C THR A 85 -24.87 -7.73 -8.98
N PHE A 86 -24.05 -6.74 -9.36
CA PHE A 86 -23.75 -5.57 -8.50
C PHE A 86 -24.76 -4.42 -8.65
N GLU A 87 -25.62 -4.41 -9.67
CA GLU A 87 -26.60 -3.33 -9.90
C GLU A 87 -27.86 -3.42 -9.01
N HIS A 88 -28.10 -4.57 -8.37
CA HIS A 88 -29.27 -4.80 -7.51
C HIS A 88 -29.01 -4.58 -6.00
N SER A 89 -27.79 -4.23 -5.60
CA SER A 89 -27.52 -3.69 -4.26
C SER A 89 -27.44 -2.16 -4.30
N ARG A 90 -28.47 -1.53 -4.89
CA ARG A 90 -28.74 -0.10 -4.67
C ARG A 90 -29.33 0.06 -3.27
N VAL A 91 -28.54 0.62 -2.37
CA VAL A 91 -29.07 1.59 -1.39
C VAL A 91 -29.34 2.88 -2.15
#